data_AF-D4FB29-F1
#
_entry.id   AF-D4FB29-F1
#
_cell.length_a   1.000
_cell.length_b   1.000
_cell.length_c   1.000
_cell.angle_alpha   90.00
_cell.angle_beta   90.00
_cell.angle_gamma   90.00
#
_symmetry.space_group_name_H-M   'P 1'
#
loop_
_entity.id
_entity.type
_entity.pdbx_description
1 polymer ?
#
loop_
_entity_poly.entity_id
_entity_poly.type
_entity_poly.pdbx_seq_one_letter_code
_entity_poly.pdbx_strand_id
1 'polypeptide(L)'
;MKRSVFYISDGTAITAEVLGHAVLSQFALEITSYTLPFVETEARAEEVRQQIDAIYQNTGVRPLVFYSIVSPAVRTIIERSEGFCQDIVRALVSPLQQELGIQPVHVANLTHGLTAHNLNRYDARIAAVDYTLAHDDGISLRNLERAQVILLGVSRCGKTPTSLYLAMQFGIFAANYPFTA
;
A
#
# COMPACT_ATOMS: atom_id res chain seq x y z
N MET A 1 3.22 -2.73 -27.56
CA MET A 1 3.65 -1.32 -27.44
C MET A 1 4.32 -1.13 -26.10
N LYS A 2 5.55 -0.60 -26.06
CA LYS A 2 6.27 -0.36 -24.80
C LYS A 2 5.83 0.97 -24.16
N ARG A 3 5.55 0.96 -22.86
CA ARG A 3 5.11 2.13 -22.08
C ARG A 3 5.91 2.23 -20.79
N SER A 4 6.40 3.43 -20.50
CA SER A 4 6.91 3.77 -19.17
C SER A 4 5.77 4.21 -18.28
N VAL A 5 5.70 3.67 -17.06
CA VAL A 5 4.61 3.91 -16.11
C VAL A 5 5.21 4.31 -14.76
N PHE A 6 4.79 5.44 -14.23
CA PHE A 6 5.21 5.93 -12.92
C PHE A 6 4.06 5.80 -11.92
N TYR A 7 4.37 5.28 -10.73
CA TYR A 7 3.48 5.23 -9.58
C TYR A 7 4.07 6.11 -8.49
N ILE A 8 3.46 7.26 -8.23
CA ILE A 8 4.02 8.31 -7.37
C ILE A 8 3.12 8.54 -6.17
N SER A 9 3.70 8.63 -4.97
CA SER A 9 2.94 9.03 -3.78
C SER A 9 3.80 9.77 -2.77
N ASP A 10 3.17 10.65 -2.01
CA ASP A 10 3.72 11.19 -0.76
C ASP A 10 3.68 10.18 0.40
N GLY A 11 3.05 9.01 0.21
CA GLY A 11 3.16 7.84 1.09
C GLY A 11 3.90 6.68 0.42
N THR A 12 3.42 5.45 0.60
CA THR A 12 4.12 4.22 0.16
C THR A 12 3.99 3.89 -1.33
N ALA A 13 3.17 4.63 -2.09
CA ALA A 13 2.83 4.38 -3.50
C ALA A 13 2.10 3.03 -3.80
N ILE A 14 1.90 2.16 -2.80
CA ILE A 14 1.22 0.86 -2.95
C ILE A 14 -0.17 1.02 -3.60
N THR A 15 -0.95 2.01 -3.17
CA THR A 15 -2.29 2.25 -3.74
C THR A 15 -2.23 2.62 -5.22
N ALA A 16 -1.29 3.48 -5.61
CA ALA A 16 -1.14 3.89 -7.00
C ALA A 16 -0.68 2.74 -7.89
N GLU A 17 0.25 1.92 -7.38
CA GLU A 17 0.77 0.75 -8.07
C GLU A 17 -0.30 -0.32 -8.27
N VAL A 18 -1.00 -0.74 -7.21
CA VAL A 18 -2.03 -1.78 -7.28
C VAL A 18 -3.15 -1.39 -8.26
N LEU A 19 -3.66 -0.15 -8.14
CA LEU A 19 -4.75 0.31 -9.00
C LEU A 19 -4.29 0.53 -10.44
N GLY A 20 -3.10 1.11 -10.64
CA GLY A 20 -2.53 1.31 -11.96
C GLY A 20 -2.29 -0.02 -12.68
N HIS A 21 -1.75 -1.03 -11.99
CA HIS A 21 -1.61 -2.38 -12.54
C HIS A 21 -2.96 -3.00 -12.91
N ALA A 22 -3.97 -2.89 -12.05
CA ALA A 22 -5.30 -3.44 -12.31
C ALA A 22 -6.01 -2.78 -13.51
N VAL A 23 -5.81 -1.49 -13.72
CA VAL A 23 -6.36 -0.79 -14.89
C VAL A 23 -5.58 -1.16 -16.15
N LEU A 24 -4.24 -1.14 -16.08
CA LEU A 24 -3.39 -1.39 -17.24
C LEU A 24 -3.42 -2.85 -17.72
N SER A 25 -3.77 -3.81 -16.86
CA SER A 25 -3.93 -5.22 -17.26
C SER A 25 -5.05 -5.45 -18.28
N GLN A 26 -5.92 -4.47 -18.48
CA GLN A 26 -6.96 -4.51 -19.52
C GLN A 26 -6.42 -4.21 -20.92
N PHE A 27 -5.14 -3.84 -21.04
CA PHE A 27 -4.50 -3.48 -22.29
C PHE A 27 -3.28 -4.40 -22.56
N ALA A 28 -3.10 -4.80 -23.82
CA ALA A 28 -1.93 -5.57 -24.24
C ALA A 28 -0.70 -4.66 -24.39
N LEU A 29 -0.02 -4.36 -23.27
CA LEU A 29 1.12 -3.44 -23.19
C LEU A 29 2.36 -4.12 -22.60
N GLU A 30 3.54 -3.70 -23.08
CA GLU A 30 4.81 -4.00 -22.41
C GLU A 30 5.15 -2.83 -21.49
N ILE A 31 5.17 -3.06 -20.18
CA ILE A 31 5.31 -1.99 -19.18
C ILE A 31 6.71 -1.99 -18.59
N THR A 32 7.33 -0.80 -18.51
CA THR A 32 8.46 -0.52 -17.63
C THR A 32 7.96 0.39 -16.51
N SER A 33 7.86 -0.15 -15.29
CA SER A 33 7.29 0.55 -14.14
C SER A 33 8.36 1.20 -13.25
N TYR A 34 7.99 2.34 -12.66
CA TYR A 34 8.79 3.08 -11.68
C TYR A 34 7.90 3.40 -10.47
N THR A 35 8.17 2.79 -9.33
CA THR A 35 7.43 3.05 -8.08
C THR A 35 8.24 4.00 -7.22
N LEU A 36 7.67 5.19 -6.96
CA LEU A 36 8.33 6.32 -6.32
C LEU A 36 7.54 6.73 -5.07
N PRO A 37 7.84 6.09 -3.92
CA PRO A 37 7.23 6.45 -2.64
C PRO A 37 7.89 7.70 -2.03
N PHE A 38 7.21 8.29 -1.05
CA PHE A 38 7.69 9.39 -0.20
C PHE A 38 8.14 10.64 -0.98
N VAL A 39 7.41 10.98 -2.05
CA VAL A 39 7.62 12.23 -2.81
C VAL A 39 6.90 13.37 -2.07
N GLU A 40 7.48 13.79 -0.95
CA GLU A 40 6.88 14.75 -0.01
C GLU A 40 7.36 16.19 -0.21
N THR A 41 8.51 16.38 -0.87
CA THR A 41 9.16 17.69 -1.03
C THR A 41 9.13 18.15 -2.48
N GLU A 42 9.11 19.47 -2.69
CA GLU A 42 9.18 20.08 -4.02
C GLU A 42 10.48 19.69 -4.75
N ALA A 43 11.61 19.63 -4.03
CA ALA A 43 12.88 19.19 -4.60
C ALA A 43 12.81 17.76 -5.14
N ARG A 44 12.23 16.83 -4.36
CA ARG A 44 12.05 15.45 -4.81
C ARG A 44 11.05 15.36 -5.97
N ALA A 45 9.97 16.13 -5.94
CA ALA A 45 9.01 16.20 -7.03
C ALA A 45 9.66 16.66 -8.34
N GLU A 46 10.56 17.64 -8.25
CA GLU A 46 11.29 18.19 -9.39
C GLU A 46 12.26 17.18 -10.01
N GLU A 47 12.97 16.40 -9.19
CA GLU A 47 13.78 15.27 -9.68
C GLU A 47 12.94 14.24 -10.45
N VAL A 48 11.76 13.90 -9.90
CA VAL A 48 10.85 12.95 -10.53
C VAL A 48 10.28 13.51 -11.83
N ARG A 49 9.92 14.79 -11.86
CA ARG A 49 9.48 15.49 -13.08
C ARG A 49 10.57 15.41 -14.16
N GLN A 50 11.82 15.74 -13.82
CA GLN A 50 12.94 15.66 -14.76
C GLN A 50 13.15 14.25 -15.29
N GLN A 51 12.99 13.22 -14.46
CA GLN A 51 13.08 11.83 -14.90
C GLN A 51 11.97 11.47 -15.91
N ILE A 52 10.73 11.89 -15.67
CA ILE A 52 9.60 11.68 -16.59
C ILE A 52 9.87 12.39 -17.92
N ASP A 53 10.29 13.65 -17.87
CA ASP A 53 10.55 14.48 -19.03
C ASP A 53 11.70 13.90 -19.87
N ALA A 54 12.77 13.45 -19.23
CA ALA A 54 13.89 12.81 -19.92
C ALA A 54 13.48 11.54 -20.67
N ILE A 55 12.61 10.70 -20.08
CA ILE A 55 12.09 9.51 -20.78
C ILE A 55 11.26 9.93 -21.99
N TYR A 56 10.41 10.95 -21.86
CA TYR A 56 9.62 11.45 -22.98
C TYR A 56 10.52 11.97 -24.10
N GLN A 57 11.51 12.82 -23.77
CA GLN A 57 12.44 13.39 -24.74
C GLN A 57 13.26 12.32 -25.48
N ASN A 58 13.68 11.27 -24.78
CA ASN A 58 14.49 10.19 -25.37
C ASN A 58 13.67 9.21 -26.23
N THR A 59 12.40 8.98 -25.87
CA THR A 59 11.58 7.93 -26.52
C THR A 59 10.53 8.48 -27.47
N GLY A 60 10.16 9.76 -27.35
CA GLY A 60 8.99 10.37 -28.00
C GLY A 60 7.64 9.83 -27.50
N VAL A 61 7.64 8.91 -26.52
CA VAL A 61 6.46 8.20 -26.06
C VAL A 61 6.10 8.71 -24.66
N ARG A 62 4.97 9.41 -24.56
CA ARG A 62 4.52 10.07 -23.33
C ARG A 62 4.36 9.08 -22.17
N PRO A 63 5.11 9.17 -21.05
CA PRO A 63 4.95 8.26 -19.91
C PRO A 63 3.55 8.35 -19.29
N LEU A 64 3.06 7.26 -18.70
CA LEU A 64 1.86 7.29 -17.87
C LEU A 64 2.26 7.58 -16.43
N VAL A 65 1.59 8.51 -15.76
CA VAL A 65 1.93 8.93 -14.41
C VAL A 65 0.69 8.81 -13.55
N PHE A 66 0.66 7.75 -12.74
CA PHE A 66 -0.37 7.49 -11.75
C PHE A 66 0.11 8.01 -10.40
N TYR A 67 -0.67 8.89 -9.78
CA TYR A 67 -0.24 9.48 -8.52
C TYR A 67 -1.33 9.53 -7.45
N SER A 68 -0.87 9.58 -6.20
CA SER A 68 -1.66 9.85 -4.99
C SER A 68 -0.85 10.81 -4.12
N ILE A 69 -1.06 12.12 -4.30
CA ILE A 69 -0.32 13.20 -3.64
C ILE A 69 -1.31 14.19 -3.06
N VAL A 70 -1.20 14.45 -1.76
CA VAL A 70 -2.07 15.38 -1.04
C VAL A 70 -1.55 16.81 -1.12
N SER A 71 -0.23 17.01 -1.02
CA SER A 71 0.39 18.34 -1.08
C SER A 71 0.14 19.02 -2.44
N PRO A 72 -0.55 20.17 -2.49
CA PRO A 72 -0.83 20.87 -3.75
C PRO A 72 0.45 21.32 -4.47
N ALA A 73 1.49 21.73 -3.72
CA ALA A 73 2.76 22.18 -4.30
C ALA A 73 3.47 21.05 -5.05
N VAL A 74 3.62 19.89 -4.39
CA VAL A 74 4.22 18.69 -4.98
C VAL A 74 3.39 18.21 -6.18
N ARG A 75 2.06 18.14 -6.03
CA ARG A 75 1.16 17.75 -7.12
C ARG A 75 1.36 18.62 -8.36
N THR A 76 1.37 19.94 -8.17
CA THR A 76 1.54 20.90 -9.27
C THR A 76 2.85 20.67 -10.03
N ILE A 77 3.93 20.30 -9.35
CA ILE A 77 5.22 20.00 -9.99
C ILE A 77 5.12 18.71 -10.83
N ILE A 78 4.52 17.65 -10.30
CA ILE A 78 4.32 16.39 -11.04
C ILE A 78 3.41 16.58 -12.25
N GLU A 79 2.32 17.33 -12.11
CA GLU A 79 1.39 17.62 -13.21
C GLU A 79 1.98 18.48 -14.33
N ARG A 80 3.06 19.21 -14.06
CA ARG A 80 3.84 19.95 -15.06
C ARG A 80 4.80 19.08 -15.86
N SER A 81 4.95 17.81 -15.51
CA SER A 81 5.75 16.88 -16.32
C SER A 81 5.13 16.68 -17.70
N GLU A 82 5.95 16.23 -18.63
CA GLU A 82 5.54 15.76 -19.95
C GLU A 82 4.68 14.48 -19.86
N GLY A 83 4.58 13.85 -18.69
CA GLY A 83 3.78 12.63 -18.48
C GLY A 83 2.26 12.86 -18.59
N PHE A 84 1.53 11.79 -18.90
CA PHE A 84 0.08 11.77 -18.79
C PHE A 84 -0.30 11.50 -17.33
N CYS A 85 -0.62 12.55 -16.59
CA CYS A 85 -0.85 12.51 -15.16
C CYS A 85 -2.30 12.18 -14.80
N GLN A 86 -2.48 11.19 -13.93
CA GLN A 86 -3.77 10.73 -13.44
C GLN A 86 -3.75 10.61 -11.91
N ASP A 87 -4.56 11.43 -11.25
CA ASP A 87 -4.89 11.28 -9.82
C ASP A 87 -5.82 10.09 -9.65
N ILE A 88 -5.31 9.00 -9.08
CA ILE A 88 -6.09 7.77 -8.90
C ILE A 88 -7.13 7.94 -7.80
N VAL A 89 -6.76 8.61 -6.70
CA VAL A 89 -7.65 8.77 -5.55
C VAL A 89 -8.83 9.63 -5.97
N ARG A 90 -8.58 10.76 -6.64
CA ARG A 90 -9.65 11.64 -7.13
C ARG A 90 -10.55 10.97 -8.17
N ALA A 91 -9.99 10.12 -9.04
CA ALA A 91 -10.79 9.36 -10.01
C ALA A 91 -11.82 8.45 -9.34
N LEU A 92 -11.49 7.85 -8.18
CA LEU A 92 -12.40 7.01 -7.41
C LEU A 92 -13.32 7.81 -6.48
N VAL A 93 -12.85 8.93 -5.95
CA VAL A 93 -13.62 9.79 -5.04
C VAL A 93 -14.72 10.55 -5.77
N SER A 94 -14.49 11.00 -7.00
CA SER A 94 -15.44 11.88 -7.71
C SER A 94 -16.84 11.25 -7.91
N PRO A 95 -16.97 9.97 -8.33
CA PRO A 95 -18.28 9.31 -8.40
C PRO A 95 -18.94 9.16 -7.03
N LEU A 96 -18.17 8.83 -5.98
CA LEU A 96 -18.69 8.68 -4.62
C LEU A 96 -19.16 10.01 -4.04
N GLN A 97 -18.46 11.10 -4.33
CA GLN A 97 -18.86 12.45 -3.94
C GLN A 97 -20.22 12.81 -4.54
N GLN A 98 -20.45 12.47 -5.81
CA GLN A 98 -21.73 12.72 -6.48
C GLN A 98 -22.85 11.91 -5.84
N GLU A 99 -22.60 10.64 -5.55
CA GLU A 99 -23.59 9.74 -4.93
C GLU A 99 -23.89 10.12 -3.48
N LEU A 100 -22.87 10.44 -2.68
CA LEU A 100 -23.01 10.74 -1.26
C LEU A 100 -23.47 12.18 -0.99
N GLY A 101 -23.31 13.09 -1.96
CA GLY A 101 -23.60 14.52 -1.78
C GLY A 101 -22.68 15.23 -0.78
N ILE A 102 -21.53 14.64 -0.44
CA ILE A 102 -20.59 15.15 0.58
C ILE A 102 -19.24 15.46 -0.08
N GLN A 103 -18.66 16.61 0.27
CA GLN A 103 -17.32 16.99 -0.19
C GLN A 103 -16.24 16.14 0.49
N PRO A 104 -15.26 15.60 -0.27
CA PRO A 104 -14.15 14.86 0.30
C PRO A 104 -13.24 15.77 1.13
N VAL A 105 -12.82 15.29 2.30
CA VAL A 105 -11.85 16.00 3.13
C VAL A 105 -10.44 15.66 2.66
N HIS A 106 -9.70 16.65 2.17
CA HIS A 106 -8.32 16.49 1.72
C HIS A 106 -7.34 16.50 2.91
N VAL A 107 -7.26 15.40 3.66
CA VAL A 107 -6.28 15.27 4.75
C VAL A 107 -5.25 14.21 4.39
N ALA A 108 -3.98 14.58 4.50
CA ALA A 108 -2.86 13.65 4.38
C ALA A 108 -2.98 12.55 5.44
N ASN A 109 -2.59 11.32 5.10
CA ASN A 109 -2.54 10.18 6.03
C ASN A 109 -3.87 9.69 6.62
N LEU A 110 -5.06 9.96 6.04
CA LEU A 110 -6.32 9.39 6.56
C LEU A 110 -6.38 7.85 6.58
N THR A 111 -5.67 7.19 5.66
CA THR A 111 -5.68 5.72 5.54
C THR A 111 -4.61 5.03 6.39
N HIS A 112 -3.52 5.72 6.72
CA HIS A 112 -2.33 5.12 7.38
C HIS A 112 -1.87 5.86 8.64
N GLY A 113 -2.49 7.00 8.97
CA GLY A 113 -2.26 7.72 10.22
C GLY A 113 -3.05 7.09 11.36
N LEU A 114 -2.41 7.00 12.53
CA LEU A 114 -3.09 6.72 13.79
C LEU A 114 -4.01 7.90 14.12
N THR A 115 -5.31 7.69 13.92
CA THR A 115 -6.39 8.55 14.41
C THR A 115 -6.99 7.93 15.67
N ALA A 116 -7.67 8.72 16.51
CA ALA A 116 -8.34 8.20 17.70
C ALA A 116 -9.33 7.05 17.38
N HIS A 117 -9.88 7.01 16.16
CA HIS A 117 -10.84 6.00 15.72
C HIS A 117 -10.19 4.65 15.34
N ASN A 118 -8.95 4.65 14.85
CA ASN A 118 -8.23 3.43 14.42
C ASN A 118 -7.07 3.06 15.36
N LEU A 119 -6.76 3.85 16.39
CA LEU A 119 -5.81 3.52 17.46
C LEU A 119 -6.13 2.14 18.08
N ASN A 120 -7.37 1.92 18.52
CA ASN A 120 -7.77 0.65 19.14
C ASN A 120 -7.58 -0.56 18.21
N ARG A 121 -7.83 -0.39 16.90
CA ARG A 121 -7.60 -1.46 15.91
C ARG A 121 -6.10 -1.68 15.67
N TYR A 122 -5.31 -0.63 15.65
CA TYR A 122 -3.87 -0.72 15.51
C TYR A 122 -3.24 -1.39 16.74
N ASP A 123 -3.61 -0.97 17.95
CA ASP A 123 -3.13 -1.53 19.21
C ASP A 123 -3.52 -3.00 19.34
N ALA A 124 -4.76 -3.35 18.97
CA ALA A 124 -5.20 -4.74 18.92
C ALA A 124 -4.36 -5.58 17.92
N ARG A 125 -4.01 -4.99 16.77
CA ARG A 125 -3.16 -5.65 15.77
C ARG A 125 -1.72 -5.82 16.24
N ILE A 126 -1.14 -4.80 16.89
CA ILE A 126 0.20 -4.91 17.50
C ILE A 126 0.19 -5.99 18.58
N ALA A 127 -0.81 -5.98 19.46
CA ALA A 127 -0.97 -7.01 20.48
C ALA A 127 -1.11 -8.42 19.88
N ALA A 128 -1.78 -8.56 18.72
CA ALA A 128 -1.88 -9.82 18.00
C ALA A 128 -0.54 -10.28 17.43
N VAL A 129 0.23 -9.37 16.84
CA VAL A 129 1.58 -9.67 16.32
C VAL A 129 2.51 -10.08 17.45
N ASP A 130 2.54 -9.33 18.56
CA ASP A 130 3.36 -9.63 19.73
C ASP A 130 2.98 -10.98 20.33
N TYR A 131 1.67 -11.26 20.46
CA TYR A 131 1.17 -12.55 20.89
C TYR A 131 1.64 -13.67 19.97
N THR A 132 1.45 -13.53 18.66
CA THR A 132 1.81 -14.57 17.69
C THR A 132 3.31 -14.83 17.65
N LEU A 133 4.15 -13.80 17.69
CA LEU A 133 5.61 -13.96 17.77
C LEU A 133 6.03 -14.69 19.05
N ALA A 134 5.36 -14.41 20.18
CA ALA A 134 5.63 -15.10 21.44
C ALA A 134 5.17 -16.57 21.48
N HIS A 135 4.40 -17.03 20.48
CA HIS A 135 3.85 -18.40 20.39
C HIS A 135 4.18 -19.09 19.06
N ASP A 136 5.17 -18.59 18.31
CA ASP A 136 5.54 -19.13 16.99
C ASP A 136 6.30 -20.46 17.08
N ASP A 137 7.17 -20.57 18.10
CA ASP A 137 8.02 -21.73 18.36
C ASP A 137 7.26 -22.89 19.01
N GLY A 138 6.04 -22.66 19.51
CA GLY A 138 5.16 -23.68 20.08
C GLY A 138 5.69 -24.35 21.36
N ILE A 139 6.73 -23.76 21.96
CA ILE A 139 7.39 -24.24 23.18
C ILE A 139 6.66 -23.72 24.43
N SER A 140 6.03 -22.55 24.33
CA SER A 140 5.29 -21.94 25.44
C SER A 140 3.79 -22.24 25.36
N LEU A 141 3.28 -23.00 26.33
CA LEU A 141 1.84 -23.14 26.61
C LEU A 141 1.25 -21.95 27.39
N ARG A 142 2.09 -20.98 27.80
CA ARG A 142 1.62 -19.83 28.59
C ARG A 142 0.68 -19.00 27.76
N ASN A 143 -0.48 -18.63 28.30
CA ASN A 143 -1.47 -17.80 27.61
C ASN A 143 -2.07 -18.44 26.35
N LEU A 144 -1.99 -19.76 26.17
CA LEU A 144 -2.60 -20.44 25.02
C LEU A 144 -4.13 -20.31 25.02
N GLU A 145 -4.74 -20.15 26.19
CA GLU A 145 -6.17 -19.88 26.36
C GLU A 145 -6.62 -18.53 25.75
N ARG A 146 -5.68 -17.64 25.47
CA ARG A 146 -5.94 -16.38 24.76
C ARG A 146 -5.85 -16.52 23.23
N ALA A 147 -5.43 -17.68 22.72
CA ALA A 147 -5.38 -17.93 21.29
C ALA A 147 -6.80 -17.96 20.70
N GLN A 148 -7.02 -17.17 19.66
CA GLN A 148 -8.25 -17.21 18.89
C GLN A 148 -8.18 -18.29 17.80
N VAL A 149 -6.97 -18.59 17.34
CA VAL A 149 -6.67 -19.65 16.37
C VAL A 149 -5.42 -20.39 16.82
N ILE A 150 -5.48 -21.73 16.81
CA ILE A 150 -4.32 -22.57 17.05
C ILE A 150 -4.02 -23.35 15.77
N LEU A 151 -2.85 -23.12 15.19
CA LEU A 151 -2.37 -23.85 14.01
C LEU A 151 -1.66 -25.12 14.48
N LEU A 152 -2.28 -26.26 14.21
CA LEU A 152 -1.72 -27.57 14.50
C LEU A 152 -1.05 -28.14 13.25
N GLY A 153 0.19 -28.62 13.38
CA GLY A 153 0.85 -29.31 12.27
C GLY A 153 2.31 -29.66 12.51
N VAL A 154 2.83 -30.56 11.67
CA VAL A 154 4.23 -30.99 11.68
C VAL A 154 5.19 -29.83 11.41
N SER A 155 6.49 -30.00 11.70
CA SER A 155 7.50 -28.97 11.41
C SER A 155 7.51 -28.61 9.91
N ARG A 156 7.75 -27.33 9.60
CA ARG A 156 7.91 -26.79 8.24
C ARG A 156 6.69 -26.86 7.31
N CYS A 157 5.46 -26.99 7.83
CA CYS A 157 4.23 -26.92 7.02
C CYS A 157 3.65 -25.50 6.83
N GLY A 158 4.45 -24.45 7.10
CA GLY A 158 4.00 -23.05 6.89
C GLY A 158 3.24 -22.41 8.06
N LYS A 159 3.23 -23.01 9.26
CA LYS A 159 2.53 -22.43 10.43
C LYS A 159 2.98 -21.01 10.76
N THR A 160 4.29 -20.75 10.80
CA THR A 160 4.88 -19.44 11.08
C THR A 160 4.40 -18.33 10.13
N PRO A 161 4.55 -18.46 8.80
CA PRO A 161 4.04 -17.43 7.89
C PRO A 161 2.52 -17.28 7.94
N THR A 162 1.77 -18.37 8.13
CA THR A 162 0.30 -18.30 8.23
C THR A 162 -0.16 -17.59 9.50
N SER A 163 0.38 -17.94 10.67
CA SER A 163 0.04 -17.30 11.95
C SER A 163 0.39 -15.82 11.95
N LEU A 164 1.59 -15.46 11.46
CA LEU A 164 2.01 -14.08 11.36
C LEU A 164 1.11 -13.29 10.38
N TYR A 165 0.73 -13.89 9.26
CA TYR A 165 -0.24 -13.26 8.34
C TYR A 165 -1.60 -13.01 9.00
N LEU A 166 -2.10 -13.97 9.79
CA LEU A 166 -3.36 -13.83 10.52
C LEU A 166 -3.31 -12.67 11.54
N ALA A 167 -2.21 -12.56 12.28
CA ALA A 167 -1.97 -11.45 13.20
C ALA A 167 -1.88 -10.10 12.48
N MET A 168 -1.10 -10.01 11.40
CA MET A 168 -0.86 -8.76 10.69
C MET A 168 -2.08 -8.27 9.89
N GLN A 169 -2.84 -9.17 9.29
CA GLN A 169 -3.94 -8.78 8.40
C GLN A 169 -5.28 -8.68 9.13
N PHE A 170 -5.48 -9.52 10.14
CA PHE A 170 -6.78 -9.63 10.82
C PHE A 170 -6.71 -9.32 12.31
N GLY A 171 -5.53 -9.06 12.88
CA GLY A 171 -5.38 -8.81 14.32
C GLY A 171 -5.74 -10.04 15.16
N ILE A 172 -5.56 -11.25 14.61
CA ILE A 172 -5.93 -12.50 15.27
C ILE A 172 -4.76 -13.00 16.12
N PHE A 173 -5.05 -13.38 17.36
CA PHE A 173 -4.11 -14.03 18.25
C PHE A 173 -3.94 -15.49 17.80
N ALA A 174 -2.97 -15.71 16.90
CA ALA A 174 -2.66 -17.02 16.35
C ALA A 174 -1.47 -17.65 17.09
N ALA A 175 -1.61 -18.90 17.52
CA ALA A 175 -0.54 -19.68 18.16
C ALA A 175 -0.19 -20.92 17.32
N ASN A 176 1.08 -21.29 17.29
CA ASN A 176 1.54 -22.49 16.58
C ASN A 176 1.75 -23.62 17.58
N TYR A 177 1.04 -24.74 17.39
CA TYR A 177 1.22 -25.93 18.20
C TYR A 177 1.88 -27.04 17.36
N PRO A 178 3.03 -27.59 17.80
CA PRO A 178 3.68 -28.65 17.07
C PRO A 178 2.87 -29.94 17.20
N PHE A 179 2.53 -30.54 16.06
CA PHE A 179 1.99 -31.91 16.05
C PHE A 179 3.16 -32.89 16.00
N THR A 180 3.51 -33.45 17.15
CA THR A 180 4.49 -34.54 17.31
C THR A 180 3.74 -35.80 17.74
N ALA A 181 3.92 -36.89 16.99
CA ALA A 181 3.44 -38.22 17.37
C ALA A 181 4.35 -38.86 18.41
#